data_AF-A0A2E2YKL9-F1
#
_entry.id   AF-A0A2E2YKL9-F1
#
_cell.length_a   1.000
_cell.length_b   1.000
_cell.length_c   1.000
_cell.angle_alpha   90.00
_cell.angle_beta   90.00
_cell.angle_gamma   90.00
#
_symmetry.space_group_name_H-M   'P 1'
#
loop_
_entity.id
_entity.type
_entity.pdbx_description
1 polymer ?
#
loop_
_entity_poly.entity_id
_entity_poly.type
_entity_poly.pdbx_seq_one_letter_code
_entity_poly.pdbx_strand_id
1 'polypeptide(L)'
;MNITEIKTHKWTTAPRLGSGGIGIHDDSNAQSYGFDGGFVGGVSLYEHFVGAFLDQGIDWLSSGTASYRFRLPVYDGEEVHFSIDASTKTFEIIGNDDKGPRMLGTFGLDADPVQVPAGEAMQPIDVRLGEESHLGSIMQLEIDFNDQDFSGPNLSGFPNIIDGRNTIPAGKWTNPIDLITTHFDELTTIHRTGRIWHHSPLFAGEVLVKRGIINELYEHRGNKVVRFSVEQTTSDGRPIATIEHESVYRLARAQS
;
A
#
# COMPACT_ATOMS: atom_id res chain seq x y z
N MET A 1 -15.49 -15.31 -10.45
CA MET A 1 -16.24 -15.25 -9.17
C MET A 1 -17.23 -14.09 -9.26
N ASN A 2 -18.34 -14.05 -8.51
CA ASN A 2 -19.31 -12.95 -8.67
C ASN A 2 -19.23 -11.97 -7.49
N ILE A 3 -19.15 -10.66 -7.78
CA ILE A 3 -19.04 -9.60 -6.76
C ILE A 3 -20.21 -9.59 -5.76
N THR A 4 -21.33 -10.24 -6.11
CA THR A 4 -22.51 -10.41 -5.28
C THR A 4 -22.30 -11.32 -4.06
N GLU A 5 -21.19 -12.06 -3.99
CA GLU A 5 -20.86 -12.94 -2.86
C GLU A 5 -20.25 -12.18 -1.67
N ILE A 6 -19.75 -10.96 -1.89
CA ILE A 6 -19.21 -10.11 -0.84
C ILE A 6 -20.35 -9.65 0.08
N LYS A 7 -20.16 -9.79 1.39
CA LYS A 7 -21.10 -9.40 2.43
C LYS A 7 -20.63 -8.17 3.17
N THR A 8 -21.59 -7.38 3.65
CA THR A 8 -21.31 -6.31 4.60
C THR A 8 -20.70 -6.90 5.86
N HIS A 9 -19.56 -6.35 6.28
CA HIS A 9 -18.80 -6.83 7.42
C HIS A 9 -18.27 -5.64 8.21
N LYS A 10 -18.26 -5.73 9.54
CA LYS A 10 -17.74 -4.70 10.44
C LYS A 10 -16.94 -5.36 11.54
N TRP A 11 -15.79 -4.80 11.85
CA TRP A 11 -14.93 -5.29 12.92
C TRP A 11 -14.13 -4.14 13.53
N THR A 12 -13.66 -4.38 14.75
CA THR A 12 -12.84 -3.43 15.50
C THR A 12 -11.49 -4.08 15.77
N THR A 13 -10.42 -3.31 15.63
CA THR A 13 -9.08 -3.76 15.99
C THR A 13 -8.21 -2.56 16.31
N ALA A 14 -7.02 -2.81 16.83
CA ALA A 14 -6.01 -1.81 17.13
C ALA A 14 -4.75 -2.10 16.31
N PRO A 15 -4.65 -1.58 15.07
CA PRO A 15 -3.49 -1.78 14.22
C PRO A 15 -2.21 -1.31 14.93
N ARG A 16 -1.12 -2.06 14.72
CA ARG A 16 0.16 -1.80 15.36
C ARG A 16 1.16 -1.25 14.35
N LEU A 17 1.97 -0.32 14.83
CA LEU A 17 3.16 0.11 14.12
C LEU A 17 4.21 -1.01 14.18
N GLY A 18 4.89 -1.27 13.07
CA GLY A 18 6.02 -2.20 13.06
C GLY A 18 7.16 -1.68 13.95
N SER A 19 7.98 -2.59 14.48
CA SER A 19 9.18 -2.19 15.22
C SER A 19 10.20 -1.51 14.30
N GLY A 20 10.87 -0.46 14.79
CA GLY A 20 11.96 0.22 14.09
C GLY A 20 11.53 1.13 12.93
N GLY A 21 10.43 1.88 13.09
CA GLY A 21 9.89 2.78 12.06
C GLY A 21 10.94 3.68 11.41
N ILE A 22 10.93 3.76 10.08
CA ILE A 22 11.76 4.65 9.27
C ILE A 22 10.87 5.73 8.66
N GLY A 23 11.43 6.92 8.44
CA GLY A 23 10.69 8.00 7.78
C GLY A 23 9.53 8.48 8.63
N ILE A 24 8.33 8.58 8.06
CA ILE A 24 7.15 9.09 8.79
C ILE A 24 6.62 8.12 9.86
N HIS A 25 7.15 6.90 9.90
CA HIS A 25 6.81 5.91 10.92
C HIS A 25 7.65 6.05 12.19
N ASP A 26 8.66 6.94 12.22
CA ASP A 26 9.40 7.30 13.43
C ASP A 26 8.70 8.43 14.19
N ASP A 27 8.56 8.31 15.52
CA ASP A 27 7.88 9.30 16.37
C ASP A 27 8.51 10.68 16.28
N SER A 28 9.84 10.76 16.44
CA SER A 28 10.55 12.04 16.48
C SER A 28 10.46 12.75 15.14
N ASN A 29 10.63 12.01 14.04
CA ASN A 29 10.51 12.53 12.70
C ASN A 29 9.07 12.98 12.39
N ALA A 30 8.07 12.16 12.69
CA ALA A 30 6.66 12.52 12.45
C ALA A 30 6.24 13.76 13.25
N GLN A 31 6.65 13.86 14.52
CA GLN A 31 6.41 15.05 15.35
C GLN A 31 7.05 16.32 14.79
N SER A 32 8.21 16.22 14.14
CA SER A 32 8.85 17.36 13.47
C SER A 32 8.01 17.94 12.31
N TYR A 33 7.06 17.16 11.80
CA TYR A 33 6.09 17.58 10.79
C TYR A 33 4.70 17.91 11.36
N GLY A 34 4.53 17.86 12.68
CA GLY A 34 3.28 18.22 13.37
C GLY A 34 2.27 17.07 13.52
N PHE A 35 2.69 15.81 13.34
CA PHE A 35 1.89 14.65 13.75
C PHE A 35 2.09 14.34 15.24
N ASP A 36 1.20 13.55 15.84
CA ASP A 36 1.31 13.20 17.27
C ASP A 36 2.45 12.19 17.54
N GLY A 37 2.83 11.42 16.51
CA GLY A 37 3.87 10.40 16.52
C GLY A 37 3.89 9.64 15.18
N GLY A 38 4.69 8.59 15.11
CA GLY A 38 4.69 7.66 14.00
C GLY A 38 3.33 6.96 13.91
N PHE A 39 2.86 6.73 12.69
CA PHE A 39 1.55 6.14 12.44
C PHE A 39 1.63 4.91 11.55
N VAL A 40 0.63 4.05 11.64
CA VAL A 40 0.57 2.76 10.97
C VAL A 40 0.63 2.94 9.44
N GLY A 41 1.44 2.12 8.77
CA GLY A 41 1.55 2.10 7.32
C GLY A 41 0.22 1.84 6.63
N GLY A 42 -0.08 2.61 5.59
CA GLY A 42 -1.34 2.49 4.84
C GLY A 42 -1.54 1.09 4.23
N VAL A 43 -0.44 0.43 3.84
CA VAL A 43 -0.46 -0.96 3.35
C VAL A 43 -0.90 -1.96 4.42
N SER A 44 -0.53 -1.75 5.69
CA SER A 44 -0.98 -2.58 6.81
C SER A 44 -2.48 -2.40 7.07
N LEU A 45 -2.99 -1.17 6.93
CA LEU A 45 -4.42 -0.89 7.03
C LEU A 45 -5.20 -1.55 5.87
N TYR A 46 -4.66 -1.48 4.65
CA TYR A 46 -5.26 -2.13 3.50
C TYR A 46 -5.29 -3.65 3.62
N GLU A 47 -4.26 -4.27 4.22
CA GLU A 47 -4.17 -5.71 4.44
C GLU A 47 -5.37 -6.27 5.24
N HIS A 48 -5.90 -5.53 6.22
CA HIS A 48 -7.10 -5.95 6.95
C HIS A 48 -8.31 -6.15 6.03
N PHE A 49 -8.49 -5.30 5.00
CA PHE A 49 -9.55 -5.50 4.02
C PHE A 49 -9.29 -6.72 3.15
N VAL A 50 -8.03 -6.95 2.76
CA VAL A 50 -7.64 -8.15 1.99
C VAL A 50 -7.96 -9.42 2.80
N GLY A 51 -7.58 -9.46 4.08
CA GLY A 51 -7.94 -10.57 4.98
C GLY A 51 -9.45 -10.76 5.07
N ALA A 52 -10.21 -9.69 5.28
CA ALA A 52 -11.68 -9.76 5.36
C ALA A 52 -12.36 -10.22 4.06
N PHE A 53 -11.78 -9.94 2.87
CA PHE A 53 -12.30 -10.50 1.61
C PHE A 53 -11.95 -11.99 1.47
N LEU A 54 -10.74 -12.39 1.83
CA LEU A 54 -10.30 -13.79 1.79
C LEU A 54 -11.09 -14.67 2.77
N ASP A 55 -11.38 -14.16 3.98
CA ASP A 55 -12.19 -14.86 5.00
C ASP A 55 -13.64 -15.12 4.54
N GLN A 56 -14.13 -14.31 3.60
CA GLN A 56 -15.44 -14.52 2.96
C GLN A 56 -15.38 -15.54 1.82
N GLY A 57 -14.20 -16.12 1.55
CA GLY A 57 -13.96 -17.05 0.46
C GLY A 57 -13.83 -16.39 -0.91
N ILE A 58 -13.59 -15.07 -0.96
CA ILE A 58 -13.40 -14.35 -2.22
C ILE A 58 -11.97 -14.58 -2.70
N ASP A 59 -11.80 -14.89 -3.98
CA ASP A 59 -10.52 -15.00 -4.69
C ASP A 59 -9.93 -13.61 -4.98
N TRP A 60 -9.79 -12.85 -3.90
CA TRP A 60 -9.45 -11.44 -3.92
C TRP A 60 -8.05 -11.22 -4.47
N LEU A 61 -7.10 -12.10 -4.16
CA LEU A 61 -5.72 -11.98 -4.62
C LEU A 61 -5.55 -12.30 -6.12
N SER A 62 -6.55 -12.89 -6.78
CA SER A 62 -6.49 -13.19 -8.22
C SER A 62 -7.41 -12.32 -9.08
N SER A 63 -8.35 -11.59 -8.47
CA SER A 63 -9.38 -10.83 -9.20
C SER A 63 -9.77 -9.49 -8.58
N GLY A 64 -9.34 -9.21 -7.34
CA GLY A 64 -9.76 -8.04 -6.58
C GLY A 64 -9.17 -6.73 -7.09
N THR A 65 -9.98 -5.68 -7.11
CA THR A 65 -9.51 -4.30 -7.30
C THR A 65 -10.04 -3.40 -6.21
N ALA A 66 -9.22 -2.46 -5.74
CA ALA A 66 -9.63 -1.47 -4.77
C ALA A 66 -9.09 -0.09 -5.15
N SER A 67 -9.93 0.93 -5.07
CA SER A 67 -9.51 2.34 -5.03
C SER A 67 -9.53 2.79 -3.58
N TYR A 68 -8.46 3.43 -3.11
CA TYR A 68 -8.35 3.87 -1.73
C TYR A 68 -7.91 5.32 -1.60
N ARG A 69 -8.27 5.92 -0.47
CA ARG A 69 -7.82 7.25 -0.06
C ARG A 69 -7.57 7.26 1.43
N PHE A 70 -6.35 7.63 1.81
CA PHE A 70 -5.95 7.88 3.18
C PHE A 70 -6.24 9.34 3.52
N ARG A 71 -6.79 9.58 4.70
CA ARG A 71 -7.33 10.88 5.12
C ARG A 71 -6.73 11.35 6.43
N LEU A 72 -6.67 10.48 7.42
CA LEU A 72 -6.12 10.74 8.74
C LEU A 72 -5.24 9.56 9.17
N PRO A 73 -4.17 9.79 9.95
CA PRO A 73 -3.32 8.73 10.45
C PRO A 73 -4.07 7.80 11.41
N VAL A 74 -3.62 6.54 11.49
CA VAL A 74 -3.95 5.62 12.58
C VAL A 74 -2.70 5.46 13.41
N TYR A 75 -2.72 5.85 14.68
CA TYR A 75 -1.55 5.75 15.56
C TYR A 75 -1.40 4.35 16.16
N ASP A 76 -0.21 4.04 16.71
CA ASP A 76 0.06 2.73 17.29
C ASP A 76 -0.95 2.38 18.38
N GLY A 77 -1.64 1.24 18.21
CA GLY A 77 -2.61 0.75 19.18
C GLY A 77 -3.89 1.58 19.26
N GLU A 78 -4.10 2.54 18.35
CA GLU A 78 -5.37 3.24 18.21
C GLU A 78 -6.46 2.23 17.82
N GLU A 79 -7.51 2.14 18.64
CA GLU A 79 -8.68 1.36 18.28
C GLU A 79 -9.45 2.06 17.15
N VAL A 80 -9.67 1.33 16.07
CA VAL A 80 -10.40 1.80 14.89
C VAL A 80 -11.43 0.76 14.45
N HIS A 81 -12.47 1.24 13.79
CA HIS A 81 -13.55 0.42 13.23
C HIS A 81 -13.39 0.33 11.72
N PHE A 82 -13.26 -0.90 11.24
CA PHE A 82 -13.27 -1.23 9.84
C PHE A 82 -14.69 -1.60 9.41
N SER A 83 -15.05 -1.23 8.19
CA SER A 83 -16.28 -1.73 7.58
C SER A 83 -16.15 -1.94 6.07
N ILE A 84 -16.86 -2.95 5.59
CA ILE A 84 -17.15 -3.25 4.19
C ILE A 84 -18.66 -3.11 4.04
N ASP A 85 -19.11 -2.33 3.07
CA ASP A 85 -20.51 -2.24 2.65
C ASP A 85 -20.67 -2.84 1.25
N ALA A 86 -21.29 -4.02 1.19
CA ALA A 86 -21.52 -4.74 -0.06
C ALA A 86 -22.52 -4.03 -0.99
N SER A 87 -23.47 -3.27 -0.44
CA SER A 87 -24.51 -2.60 -1.21
C SER A 87 -23.96 -1.42 -2.00
N THR A 88 -23.04 -0.66 -1.40
CA THR A 88 -22.40 0.50 -2.00
C THR A 88 -21.03 0.17 -2.60
N LYS A 89 -20.52 -1.05 -2.38
CA LYS A 89 -19.19 -1.52 -2.78
C LYS A 89 -18.08 -0.61 -2.22
N THR A 90 -18.23 -0.22 -0.96
CA THR A 90 -17.29 0.66 -0.27
C THR A 90 -16.67 -0.02 0.94
N PHE A 91 -15.52 0.49 1.36
CA PHE A 91 -14.94 0.16 2.64
C PHE A 91 -14.41 1.43 3.32
N GLU A 92 -14.34 1.42 4.64
CA GLU A 92 -13.84 2.54 5.42
C GLU A 92 -13.20 2.09 6.74
N ILE A 93 -12.32 2.95 7.25
CA ILE A 93 -11.75 2.89 8.59
C ILE A 93 -12.09 4.20 9.28
N ILE A 94 -12.72 4.14 10.44
CA ILE A 94 -13.01 5.29 11.30
C ILE A 94 -12.38 5.08 12.68
N GLY A 95 -11.93 6.16 13.32
CA GLY A 95 -11.51 6.11 14.72
C GLY A 95 -12.69 6.27 15.66
N ASN A 96 -12.42 6.17 16.97
CA ASN A 96 -13.38 6.47 18.04
C ASN A 96 -13.67 7.97 18.22
N ASP A 97 -13.11 8.82 17.34
CA ASP A 97 -13.31 10.27 17.34
C ASP A 97 -14.19 10.76 16.19
N ASP A 98 -14.66 11.99 16.31
CA ASP A 98 -15.51 12.63 15.29
C ASP A 98 -14.69 13.36 14.20
N LYS A 99 -13.39 13.06 14.04
CA LYS A 99 -12.52 13.76 13.08
C LYS A 99 -12.72 13.29 11.63
N GLY A 100 -13.44 12.19 11.46
CA GLY A 100 -13.73 11.58 10.15
C GLY A 100 -12.86 10.35 9.85
N PRO A 101 -12.96 9.82 8.62
CA PRO A 101 -12.33 8.55 8.26
C PRO A 101 -10.81 8.65 8.27
N ARG A 102 -10.17 7.54 8.64
CA ARG A 102 -8.74 7.29 8.50
C ARG A 102 -8.41 6.88 7.06
N MET A 103 -9.22 5.98 6.52
CA MET A 103 -9.15 5.48 5.16
C MET A 103 -10.57 5.24 4.63
N LEU A 104 -10.76 5.42 3.33
CA LEU A 104 -11.99 5.06 2.63
C LEU A 104 -11.66 4.57 1.22
N GLY A 105 -12.54 3.77 0.65
CA GLY A 105 -12.33 3.26 -0.69
C GLY A 105 -13.53 2.55 -1.28
N THR A 106 -13.34 2.11 -2.52
CA THR A 106 -14.28 1.27 -3.26
C THR A 106 -13.60 -0.02 -3.66
N PHE A 107 -14.40 -1.07 -3.88
CA PHE A 107 -13.89 -2.36 -4.34
C PHE A 107 -14.65 -2.87 -5.57
N GLY A 108 -13.99 -3.75 -6.31
CA GLY A 108 -14.49 -4.41 -7.51
C GLY A 108 -13.79 -5.75 -7.73
N LEU A 109 -14.23 -6.47 -8.76
CA LEU A 109 -13.56 -7.67 -9.28
C LEU A 109 -13.35 -7.51 -10.79
N ASP A 110 -12.36 -8.23 -11.33
CA ASP A 110 -12.17 -8.44 -12.77
C ASP A 110 -12.13 -7.14 -13.58
N ALA A 111 -11.45 -6.12 -13.06
CA ALA A 111 -11.26 -4.86 -13.76
C ALA A 111 -9.92 -4.85 -14.52
N ASP A 112 -9.90 -4.21 -15.69
CA ASP A 112 -8.66 -4.04 -16.43
C ASP A 112 -7.68 -3.15 -15.66
N PRO A 113 -6.42 -3.60 -15.47
CA PRO A 113 -5.38 -2.78 -14.85
C PRO A 113 -4.88 -1.72 -15.82
N VAL A 114 -4.30 -0.65 -15.26
CA VAL A 114 -3.52 0.29 -16.08
C VAL A 114 -2.30 -0.40 -16.67
N GLN A 115 -1.88 0.08 -17.83
CA GLN A 115 -0.67 -0.42 -18.49
C GLN A 115 0.54 0.33 -17.96
N VAL A 116 1.56 -0.41 -17.53
CA VAL A 116 2.87 0.14 -17.15
C VAL A 116 3.80 -0.03 -18.36
N PRO A 117 4.30 1.06 -18.97
CA PRO A 117 5.13 0.96 -20.16
C PRO A 117 6.42 0.16 -19.92
N ALA A 118 6.76 -0.72 -20.85
CA ALA A 118 8.07 -1.35 -20.93
C ALA A 118 9.17 -0.32 -21.25
N GLY A 119 10.42 -0.67 -20.96
CA GLY A 119 11.58 0.21 -21.11
C GLY A 119 12.67 -0.06 -20.08
N GLU A 120 13.83 0.55 -20.31
CA GLU A 120 15.02 0.38 -19.48
C GLU A 120 14.83 1.04 -18.11
N ALA A 121 15.08 0.28 -17.04
CA ALA A 121 15.04 0.80 -15.69
C ALA A 121 16.28 1.66 -15.40
N MET A 122 16.05 2.83 -14.81
CA MET A 122 17.12 3.69 -14.31
C MET A 122 17.88 3.00 -13.17
N GLN A 123 19.15 3.38 -12.99
CA GLN A 123 19.86 3.07 -11.77
C GLN A 123 19.42 4.03 -10.65
N PRO A 124 19.50 3.62 -9.37
CA PRO A 124 19.38 4.55 -8.26
C PRO A 124 20.33 5.73 -8.38
N ILE A 125 19.86 6.94 -8.05
CA ILE A 125 20.63 8.18 -8.17
C ILE A 125 20.73 8.90 -6.83
N ASP A 126 21.82 9.63 -6.62
CA ASP A 126 22.02 10.51 -5.46
C ASP A 126 21.48 11.92 -5.73
N VAL A 127 20.24 11.98 -6.22
CA VAL A 127 19.50 13.22 -6.47
C VAL A 127 18.09 13.04 -5.93
N ARG A 128 17.62 14.04 -5.16
CA ARG A 128 16.28 14.04 -4.58
C ARG A 128 15.22 14.13 -5.68
N LEU A 129 14.08 13.47 -5.47
CA LEU A 129 12.96 13.54 -6.39
C LEU A 129 12.43 14.98 -6.54
N GLY A 130 11.93 15.31 -7.74
CA GLY A 130 11.22 16.57 -8.01
C GLY A 130 11.59 17.32 -9.28
N GLU A 131 12.67 16.96 -9.97
CA GLU A 131 13.02 17.55 -11.28
C GLU A 131 12.12 17.05 -12.41
N GLU A 132 11.91 17.88 -13.43
CA GLU A 132 11.10 17.54 -14.62
C GLU A 132 11.69 16.34 -15.39
N SER A 133 13.01 16.19 -15.38
CA SER A 133 13.75 15.06 -15.96
C SER A 133 13.37 13.71 -15.36
N HIS A 134 12.80 13.67 -14.15
CA HIS A 134 12.36 12.45 -13.51
C HIS A 134 11.02 11.93 -14.04
N LEU A 135 10.23 12.75 -14.74
CA LEU A 135 8.98 12.30 -15.36
C LEU A 135 9.25 11.24 -16.44
N GLY A 136 8.46 10.17 -16.44
CA GLY A 136 8.65 9.02 -17.32
C GLY A 136 9.81 8.11 -16.94
N SER A 137 10.54 8.41 -15.86
CA SER A 137 11.59 7.51 -15.36
C SER A 137 11.00 6.17 -14.95
N ILE A 138 11.62 5.10 -15.44
CA ILE A 138 11.27 3.73 -15.14
C ILE A 138 12.19 3.25 -14.01
N MET A 139 11.60 2.77 -12.93
CA MET A 139 12.29 2.26 -11.75
C MET A 139 12.09 0.75 -11.65
N GLN A 140 13.04 0.03 -11.08
CA GLN A 140 12.90 -1.40 -10.80
C GLN A 140 13.57 -1.79 -9.49
N LEU A 141 12.90 -2.66 -8.73
CA LEU A 141 13.42 -3.24 -7.49
C LEU A 141 13.09 -4.73 -7.44
N GLU A 142 14.05 -5.54 -7.02
CA GLU A 142 13.85 -6.96 -6.71
C GLU A 142 13.94 -7.17 -5.20
N ILE A 143 12.99 -7.94 -4.65
CA ILE A 143 12.90 -8.22 -3.21
C ILE A 143 12.74 -9.73 -3.03
N ASP A 144 13.69 -10.33 -2.33
CA ASP A 144 13.64 -11.74 -1.93
C ASP A 144 12.83 -11.87 -0.63
N PHE A 145 11.73 -12.64 -0.68
CA PHE A 145 10.91 -12.94 0.49
C PHE A 145 11.23 -14.33 1.03
N ASN A 146 12.23 -14.42 1.91
CA ASN A 146 12.64 -15.69 2.51
C ASN A 146 11.53 -16.32 3.39
N ASP A 147 11.38 -17.65 3.31
CA ASP A 147 10.37 -18.45 4.00
C ASP A 147 10.40 -18.33 5.53
N GLN A 148 11.58 -18.13 6.13
CA GLN A 148 11.74 -18.13 7.59
C GLN A 148 11.12 -16.90 8.29
N ASP A 149 10.89 -15.80 7.56
CA ASP A 149 10.46 -14.53 8.15
C ASP A 149 8.94 -14.42 8.32
N PHE A 150 8.16 -15.34 7.74
CA PHE A 150 6.71 -15.19 7.60
C PHE A 150 5.88 -16.36 8.16
N SER A 151 6.46 -17.20 9.02
CA SER A 151 5.74 -18.33 9.64
C SER A 151 4.89 -17.95 10.86
N GLY A 152 4.92 -16.68 11.31
CA GLY A 152 4.22 -16.19 12.50
C GLY A 152 2.76 -15.80 12.24
N PRO A 153 1.93 -15.66 13.30
CA PRO A 153 0.54 -15.25 13.15
C PRO A 153 0.43 -13.80 12.62
N ASN A 154 -0.45 -13.59 11.64
CA ASN A 154 -0.75 -12.26 11.14
C ASN A 154 -1.88 -11.59 11.94
N LEU A 155 -1.66 -10.36 12.39
CA LEU A 155 -2.63 -9.57 13.17
C LEU A 155 -3.78 -9.00 12.32
N SER A 156 -3.66 -9.01 10.99
CA SER A 156 -4.68 -8.48 10.09
C SER A 156 -5.81 -9.45 9.74
N GLY A 157 -5.66 -10.73 10.09
CA GLY A 157 -6.51 -11.81 9.59
C GLY A 157 -6.11 -12.32 8.20
N PHE A 158 -5.10 -11.73 7.56
CA PHE A 158 -4.58 -12.27 6.30
C PHE A 158 -4.04 -13.70 6.51
N PRO A 159 -4.41 -14.68 5.66
CA PRO A 159 -4.03 -16.06 5.86
C PRO A 159 -2.53 -16.27 5.67
N ASN A 160 -1.92 -17.06 6.55
CA ASN A 160 -0.51 -17.45 6.44
C ASN A 160 -0.26 -18.57 5.42
N ILE A 161 -1.32 -19.26 4.99
CA ILE A 161 -1.25 -20.36 4.03
C ILE A 161 -2.38 -20.20 3.02
N ILE A 162 -2.04 -20.25 1.73
CA ILE A 162 -2.99 -20.39 0.62
C ILE A 162 -2.51 -21.58 -0.22
N ASP A 163 -3.42 -22.48 -0.58
CA ASP A 163 -3.14 -23.68 -1.37
C ASP A 163 -1.95 -24.54 -0.85
N GLY A 164 -1.81 -24.61 0.48
CA GLY A 164 -0.76 -25.39 1.14
C GLY A 164 0.62 -24.76 1.12
N ARG A 165 0.76 -23.51 0.64
CA ARG A 165 2.01 -22.75 0.61
C ARG A 165 1.97 -21.58 1.57
N ASN A 166 3.10 -21.30 2.22
CA ASN A 166 3.25 -20.10 3.05
C ASN A 166 3.12 -18.85 2.18
N THR A 167 2.25 -17.94 2.58
CA THR A 167 1.97 -16.68 1.87
C THR A 167 2.70 -15.52 2.50
N ILE A 168 3.05 -14.54 1.67
CA ILE A 168 3.54 -13.26 2.16
C ILE A 168 2.33 -12.33 2.39
N PRO A 169 2.18 -11.74 3.59
CA PRO A 169 1.14 -10.77 3.87
C PRO A 169 1.09 -9.60 2.89
N ALA A 170 -0.10 -9.20 2.43
CA ALA A 170 -0.27 -8.16 1.43
C ALA A 170 0.40 -6.82 1.82
N GLY A 171 0.38 -6.46 3.09
CA GLY A 171 1.02 -5.28 3.65
C GLY A 171 2.55 -5.28 3.52
N LYS A 172 3.18 -6.41 3.19
CA LYS A 172 4.64 -6.52 2.99
C LYS A 172 5.08 -6.28 1.55
N TRP A 173 4.28 -6.68 0.56
CA TRP A 173 4.67 -6.60 -0.85
C TRP A 173 3.92 -5.52 -1.64
N THR A 174 2.73 -5.12 -1.20
CA THR A 174 1.92 -4.11 -1.92
C THR A 174 2.48 -2.69 -1.85
N ASN A 175 3.50 -2.40 -1.02
CA ASN A 175 4.04 -1.05 -0.88
C ASN A 175 4.74 -0.58 -2.17
N PRO A 176 4.19 0.38 -2.93
CA PRO A 176 4.83 0.81 -4.17
C PRO A 176 5.97 1.83 -3.90
N ILE A 177 6.02 2.41 -2.69
CA ILE A 177 6.96 3.47 -2.34
C ILE A 177 8.41 2.98 -2.25
N ASP A 178 8.64 1.68 -2.05
CA ASP A 178 9.99 1.12 -2.03
C ASP A 178 10.78 1.51 -3.29
N LEU A 179 10.12 1.71 -4.44
CA LEU A 179 10.76 2.22 -5.66
C LEU A 179 11.27 3.66 -5.49
N ILE A 180 10.45 4.54 -4.91
CA ILE A 180 10.80 5.94 -4.67
C ILE A 180 11.93 6.06 -3.65
N THR A 181 11.84 5.31 -2.55
CA THR A 181 12.87 5.24 -1.52
C THR A 181 14.19 4.72 -2.12
N THR A 182 14.15 3.64 -2.89
CA THR A 182 15.35 3.01 -3.45
C THR A 182 16.05 3.91 -4.48
N HIS A 183 15.29 4.58 -5.35
CA HIS A 183 15.90 5.30 -6.48
C HIS A 183 16.21 6.77 -6.20
N PHE A 184 15.56 7.38 -5.20
CA PHE A 184 15.67 8.82 -4.90
C PHE A 184 15.95 9.15 -3.43
N ASP A 185 16.14 8.15 -2.57
CA ASP A 185 16.38 8.29 -1.12
C ASP A 185 15.30 9.11 -0.38
N GLU A 186 14.07 9.11 -0.86
CA GLU A 186 12.95 9.82 -0.21
C GLU A 186 12.30 8.93 0.86
N LEU A 187 12.80 9.02 2.09
CA LEU A 187 12.35 8.20 3.22
C LEU A 187 11.04 8.66 3.87
N THR A 188 10.70 9.94 3.76
CA THR A 188 9.50 10.51 4.39
C THR A 188 8.36 10.57 3.38
N THR A 189 7.62 9.47 3.27
CA THR A 189 6.49 9.37 2.33
C THR A 189 5.15 9.18 3.03
N ILE A 190 4.08 9.74 2.48
CA ILE A 190 2.72 9.56 2.99
C ILE A 190 1.79 9.20 1.85
N HIS A 191 1.27 7.98 1.88
CA HIS A 191 0.24 7.50 0.96
C HIS A 191 -0.96 8.44 0.99
N ARG A 192 -1.42 8.90 -0.19
CA ARG A 192 -2.61 9.74 -0.32
C ARG A 192 -3.79 8.96 -0.86
N THR A 193 -3.62 8.38 -2.03
CA THR A 193 -4.66 7.68 -2.76
C THR A 193 -4.04 6.77 -3.79
N GLY A 194 -4.81 5.81 -4.28
CA GLY A 194 -4.36 4.93 -5.34
C GLY A 194 -5.43 3.93 -5.72
N ARG A 195 -5.05 3.07 -6.65
CA ARG A 195 -5.83 1.92 -7.07
C ARG A 195 -4.93 0.72 -7.18
N ILE A 196 -5.41 -0.44 -6.76
CA ILE A 196 -4.70 -1.72 -6.87
C ILE A 196 -5.58 -2.72 -7.62
N TRP A 197 -4.93 -3.58 -8.38
CA TRP A 197 -5.49 -4.76 -9.03
C TRP A 197 -4.62 -5.94 -8.62
N HIS A 198 -5.24 -6.96 -8.04
CA HIS A 198 -4.56 -8.18 -7.63
C HIS A 198 -4.69 -9.23 -8.73
N HIS A 199 -3.60 -9.94 -9.00
CA HIS A 199 -3.51 -10.92 -10.09
C HIS A 199 -3.14 -12.32 -9.59
N SER A 200 -2.34 -12.42 -8.51
CA SER A 200 -2.15 -13.67 -7.77
C SER A 200 -1.49 -13.43 -6.40
N PRO A 201 -1.59 -14.37 -5.43
CA PRO A 201 -0.86 -14.30 -4.17
C PRO A 201 0.67 -14.34 -4.35
N LEU A 202 1.40 -13.68 -3.46
CA LEU A 202 2.86 -13.87 -3.31
C LEU A 202 3.13 -14.92 -2.23
N PHE A 203 4.05 -15.84 -2.49
CA PHE A 203 4.42 -16.90 -1.57
C PHE A 203 5.84 -16.73 -1.05
N ALA A 204 6.09 -17.33 0.10
CA ALA A 204 7.42 -17.33 0.68
C ALA A 204 8.40 -18.18 -0.14
N GLY A 205 9.65 -17.74 -0.19
CA GLY A 205 10.70 -18.22 -1.09
C GLY A 205 10.64 -17.65 -2.51
N GLU A 206 9.70 -16.77 -2.83
CA GLU A 206 9.61 -16.11 -4.13
C GLU A 206 10.33 -14.75 -4.13
N VAL A 207 10.87 -14.39 -5.31
CA VAL A 207 11.43 -13.06 -5.55
C VAL A 207 10.38 -12.20 -6.24
N LEU A 208 10.03 -11.09 -5.61
CA LEU A 208 9.14 -10.08 -6.16
C LEU A 208 9.95 -9.06 -6.96
N VAL A 209 9.54 -8.81 -8.20
CA VAL A 209 10.02 -7.72 -9.04
C VAL A 209 8.95 -6.64 -9.06
N LYS A 210 9.31 -5.44 -8.63
CA LYS A 210 8.49 -4.23 -8.77
C LYS A 210 9.08 -3.39 -9.89
N ARG A 211 8.26 -2.99 -10.85
CA ARG A 211 8.66 -2.10 -11.92
C ARG A 211 7.65 -0.98 -12.05
N GLY A 212 8.11 0.27 -12.09
CA GLY A 212 7.18 1.40 -12.07
C GLY A 212 7.65 2.60 -12.85
N ILE A 213 6.71 3.47 -13.20
CA ILE A 213 6.94 4.68 -14.00
C ILE A 213 6.41 5.90 -13.26
N ILE A 214 7.21 6.97 -13.21
CA ILE A 214 6.77 8.25 -12.66
C ILE A 214 5.88 8.95 -13.70
N ASN A 215 4.60 9.11 -13.37
CA ASN A 215 3.63 9.72 -14.28
C ASN A 215 3.56 11.24 -14.09
N GLU A 216 3.55 11.69 -12.84
CA GLU A 216 3.37 13.11 -12.51
C GLU A 216 4.15 13.48 -11.25
N LEU A 217 4.66 14.72 -11.24
CA LEU A 217 5.22 15.40 -10.09
C LEU A 217 4.53 16.74 -9.96
N TYR A 218 3.96 17.03 -8.79
CA TYR A 218 3.22 18.26 -8.60
C TYR A 218 3.19 18.70 -7.14
N GLU A 219 2.68 19.91 -6.90
CA GLU A 219 2.49 20.43 -5.55
C GLU A 219 1.01 20.45 -5.17
N HIS A 220 0.71 20.02 -3.94
CA HIS A 220 -0.64 20.06 -3.38
C HIS A 220 -0.60 20.62 -1.96
N ARG A 221 -1.17 21.82 -1.78
CA ARG A 221 -1.20 22.51 -0.48
C ARG A 221 0.21 22.62 0.15
N GLY A 222 1.21 22.97 -0.67
CA GLY A 222 2.62 23.07 -0.26
C GLY A 222 3.39 21.74 -0.21
N ASN A 223 2.71 20.60 -0.22
CA ASN A 223 3.37 19.29 -0.21
C ASN A 223 3.80 18.90 -1.62
N LYS A 224 4.98 18.30 -1.77
CA LYS A 224 5.43 17.70 -3.03
C LYS A 224 4.88 16.29 -3.16
N VAL A 225 4.23 16.03 -4.29
CA VAL A 225 3.46 14.81 -4.55
C VAL A 225 3.96 14.14 -5.82
N VAL A 226 4.08 12.81 -5.78
CA VAL A 226 4.37 11.97 -6.93
C VAL A 226 3.18 11.07 -7.21
N ARG A 227 2.83 10.94 -8.49
CA ARG A 227 1.93 9.90 -9.01
C ARG A 227 2.73 8.96 -9.89
N PHE A 228 2.59 7.67 -9.67
CA PHE A 228 3.33 6.64 -10.40
C PHE A 228 2.52 5.35 -10.50
N SER A 229 2.80 4.57 -11.53
CA SER A 229 2.16 3.26 -11.77
C SER A 229 3.20 2.17 -11.63
N VAL A 230 2.83 1.05 -11.02
CA VAL A 230 3.71 -0.07 -10.71
C VAL A 230 3.07 -1.37 -11.16
N GLU A 231 3.83 -2.19 -11.87
CA GLU A 231 3.55 -3.61 -12.07
C GLU A 231 4.43 -4.42 -11.12
N GLN A 232 3.85 -5.47 -10.57
CA GLN A 232 4.54 -6.41 -9.70
C GLN A 232 4.42 -7.80 -10.27
N THR A 233 5.54 -8.46 -10.46
CA THR A 233 5.61 -9.85 -10.92
C THR A 233 6.55 -10.63 -10.03
N THR A 234 6.49 -11.95 -10.08
CA THR A 234 7.64 -12.77 -9.64
C THR A 234 8.78 -12.68 -10.65
N SER A 235 9.97 -13.15 -10.27
CA SER A 235 11.14 -13.21 -11.16
C SER A 235 10.95 -14.16 -12.38
N ASP A 236 10.04 -15.13 -12.30
CA ASP A 236 9.63 -15.99 -13.42
C ASP A 236 8.46 -15.40 -14.25
N GLY A 237 8.00 -14.20 -13.92
CA GLY A 237 7.05 -13.42 -14.72
C GLY A 237 5.58 -13.61 -14.39
N ARG A 238 5.23 -14.32 -13.30
CA ARG A 238 3.83 -14.42 -12.85
C ARG A 238 3.35 -13.06 -12.31
N PRO A 239 2.21 -12.51 -12.79
CA PRO A 239 1.70 -11.23 -12.31
C PRO A 239 1.17 -11.34 -10.89
N ILE A 240 1.59 -10.43 -10.01
CA ILE A 240 1.18 -10.35 -8.60
C ILE A 240 0.14 -9.25 -8.42
N ALA A 241 0.48 -8.01 -8.79
CA ALA A 241 -0.43 -6.88 -8.71
C ALA A 241 -0.04 -5.75 -9.68
N THR A 242 -1.01 -4.90 -10.00
CA THR A 242 -0.77 -3.59 -10.61
C THR A 242 -1.27 -2.52 -9.67
N ILE A 243 -0.56 -1.40 -9.56
CA ILE A 243 -0.85 -0.34 -8.61
C ILE A 243 -0.71 1.01 -9.31
N GLU A 244 -1.73 1.86 -9.25
CA GLU A 244 -1.58 3.30 -9.38
C GLU A 244 -1.47 3.91 -7.99
N HIS A 245 -0.46 4.74 -7.77
CA HIS A 245 -0.23 5.30 -6.45
C HIS A 245 0.09 6.77 -6.49
N GLU A 246 -0.43 7.48 -5.50
CA GLU A 246 -0.09 8.86 -5.22
C GLU A 246 0.38 9.01 -3.78
N SER A 247 1.55 9.62 -3.62
CA SER A 247 2.19 9.82 -2.32
C SER A 247 2.81 11.19 -2.20
N VAL A 248 2.72 11.77 -1.01
CA VAL A 248 3.58 12.89 -0.62
C VAL A 248 4.98 12.33 -0.42
N TYR A 249 5.99 12.85 -1.12
CA TYR A 249 7.40 12.50 -0.89
C TYR A 249 8.16 13.61 -0.16
N ARG A 250 7.53 14.79 0.01
CA ARG A 250 8.05 15.86 0.86
C ARG A 250 6.91 16.72 1.39
N LEU A 251 6.81 16.81 2.71
CA LEU A 251 5.83 17.67 3.35
C LEU A 251 6.22 19.15 3.23
N ALA A 252 5.22 20.02 3.16
CA ALA A 252 5.39 21.42 3.43
C ALA A 252 5.95 21.56 4.86
N ARG A 253 7.04 22.31 5.02
CA ARG A 253 7.48 22.67 6.36
C ARG A 253 6.43 23.60 6.97
N ALA A 254 6.10 23.40 8.24
CA ALA A 254 5.33 24.38 8.99
C ALA A 254 6.06 25.73 8.90
N GLN A 255 5.35 26.79 8.53
CA GLN A 255 5.90 28.13 8.65
C GLN A 255 6.08 28.40 10.15
N SER A 256 7.33 28.58 10.57
CA SER A 256 7.68 29.03 11.93
C SER A 256 7.19 30.45 12.18
#